data_AF-A0A940HIH6-F1
#
_entry.id   AF-A0A940HIH6-F1
#
_cell.length_a   1.000
_cell.length_b   1.000
_cell.length_c   1.000
_cell.angle_alpha   90.00
_cell.angle_beta   90.00
_cell.angle_gamma   90.00
#
_symmetry.space_group_name_H-M   'P 1'
#
loop_
_entity.id
_entity.type
_entity.pdbx_description
1 polymer ?
#
loop_
_entity_poly.entity_id
_entity_poly.type
_entity_poly.pdbx_seq_one_letter_code
_entity_poly.pdbx_strand_id
1 'polypeptide(L)'
;MVRDTVTKNILTGVTVKVKGSNIALLSDSTGEVQLSRIGTGLHTLVLTSIGYQTKEVTFDLPLKMRTEILLEQERTSLEEVQVTATRSSRSIDDIPTRIETITAGELHEKAVMQPGNIRMLLTESTGIQTQQTSAVSGNASIRIQGLDGRYTLMLKDGFPLYGGFSGGLSILQIPPLDLKRVEVIKGSSSTLYGGGAIAGLINLVTKEPANKRELTFLSNLNQTGALDLNGWYGQKFDKIGVTLFATRNSQRAYDNNKDGFSDIPRFTRYTISPKFFFYPDHSTTLSFGLNTSFENRLGGDMQVIRKDPDAVHSYFERNISDRYSTQFK
;
A
#
# COMPACT_ATOMS: atom_id res chain seq x y z
N MET A 1 -26.69 -34.72 -7.11
CA MET A 1 -26.13 -34.65 -5.75
C MET A 1 -25.00 -33.64 -5.77
N VAL A 2 -24.93 -32.72 -4.80
CA VAL A 2 -23.90 -31.67 -4.74
C VAL A 2 -22.94 -31.94 -3.58
N ARG A 3 -21.63 -31.91 -3.84
CA ARG A 3 -20.58 -32.16 -2.84
C ARG A 3 -19.40 -31.20 -3.00
N ASP A 4 -18.62 -31.08 -1.94
CA ASP A 4 -17.33 -30.38 -1.99
C ASP A 4 -16.29 -31.22 -2.77
N THR A 5 -15.49 -30.54 -3.58
CA THR A 5 -14.52 -31.20 -4.48
C THR A 5 -13.43 -31.95 -3.74
N VAL A 6 -12.97 -31.41 -2.60
CA VAL A 6 -11.78 -31.88 -1.86
C VAL A 6 -12.18 -32.85 -0.75
N THR A 7 -13.02 -32.41 0.18
CA THR A 7 -13.48 -33.16 1.36
C THR A 7 -14.53 -34.21 1.03
N LYS A 8 -15.15 -34.15 -0.16
CA LYS A 8 -16.28 -35.01 -0.57
C LYS A 8 -17.49 -34.95 0.36
N ASN A 9 -17.56 -33.91 1.20
CA ASN A 9 -18.69 -33.66 2.08
C ASN A 9 -19.92 -33.23 1.29
N ILE A 10 -21.09 -33.59 1.81
CA ILE A 10 -22.38 -33.25 1.22
C ILE A 10 -22.65 -31.75 1.43
N LEU A 11 -23.07 -31.04 0.38
CA LEU A 11 -23.39 -29.62 0.45
C LEU A 11 -24.91 -29.41 0.49
N THR A 12 -25.38 -28.86 1.61
CA THR A 12 -26.78 -28.54 1.87
C THR A 12 -27.04 -27.05 1.59
N GLY A 13 -28.26 -26.69 1.18
CA GLY A 13 -28.63 -25.30 0.92
C GLY A 13 -27.99 -24.67 -0.33
N VAL A 14 -27.42 -25.47 -1.23
CA VAL A 14 -26.89 -24.99 -2.51
C VAL A 14 -28.05 -24.54 -3.39
N THR A 15 -28.00 -23.30 -3.88
CA THR A 15 -29.01 -22.77 -4.81
C THR A 15 -28.68 -23.19 -6.23
N VAL A 16 -29.62 -23.88 -6.88
CA VAL A 16 -29.54 -24.29 -8.28
C VAL A 16 -30.57 -23.52 -9.08
N LYS A 17 -30.12 -22.58 -9.90
CA LYS A 17 -30.97 -21.73 -10.73
C LYS A 17 -30.87 -22.14 -12.20
N VAL A 18 -32.00 -22.23 -12.90
CA VAL A 18 -31.99 -22.44 -14.36
C VAL A 18 -31.69 -21.10 -15.06
N LYS A 19 -30.63 -21.06 -15.86
CA LYS A 19 -30.20 -19.84 -16.57
C LYS A 19 -31.32 -19.37 -17.52
N GLY A 20 -31.76 -18.12 -17.38
CA GLY A 20 -32.86 -17.54 -18.15
C GLY A 20 -34.28 -17.83 -17.62
N SER A 21 -34.41 -18.48 -16.46
CA SER A 21 -35.69 -18.76 -15.80
C SER A 21 -35.70 -18.24 -14.35
N ASN A 22 -36.91 -18.05 -13.81
CA ASN A 22 -37.14 -17.70 -12.40
C ASN A 22 -37.20 -18.94 -11.49
N ILE A 23 -36.95 -20.13 -12.02
CA ILE A 23 -36.92 -21.38 -11.25
C ILE A 23 -35.57 -21.48 -10.52
N ALA A 24 -35.63 -21.49 -9.19
CA ALA A 24 -34.52 -21.80 -8.30
C ALA A 24 -34.93 -22.96 -7.37
N LEU A 25 -34.01 -23.89 -7.18
CA LEU A 25 -34.17 -25.08 -6.33
C LEU A 25 -33.04 -25.09 -5.31
N LEU A 26 -33.26 -25.72 -4.15
CA LEU A 26 -32.25 -25.84 -3.10
C LEU A 26 -31.85 -27.30 -2.91
N SER A 27 -30.59 -27.54 -2.58
CA SER A 27 -30.16 -28.86 -2.13
C SER A 27 -30.66 -29.16 -0.71
N ASP A 28 -31.19 -30.36 -0.51
CA ASP A 28 -31.68 -30.83 0.79
C ASP A 28 -30.53 -31.22 1.75
N SER A 29 -30.89 -31.77 2.92
CA SER A 29 -29.93 -32.25 3.93
C SER A 29 -29.06 -33.42 3.46
N THR A 30 -29.43 -34.07 2.35
CA THR A 30 -28.66 -35.14 1.70
C THR A 30 -27.91 -34.66 0.46
N GLY A 31 -27.95 -33.35 0.18
CA GLY A 31 -27.29 -32.70 -0.96
C GLY A 31 -27.96 -33.03 -2.30
N GLU A 32 -29.20 -33.50 -2.28
CA GLU A 32 -29.97 -33.78 -3.48
C GLU A 32 -30.81 -32.58 -3.91
N VAL A 33 -30.98 -32.44 -5.22
CA VAL A 33 -31.79 -31.37 -5.83
C VAL A 33 -32.79 -32.05 -6.74
N GLN A 34 -34.07 -31.89 -6.43
CA GLN A 34 -35.16 -32.48 -7.22
C GLN A 34 -35.50 -31.58 -8.41
N LEU A 35 -35.13 -32.00 -9.62
CA LEU A 35 -35.34 -31.22 -10.86
C LEU A 35 -36.74 -31.39 -11.48
N SER A 36 -37.73 -31.84 -10.70
CA SER A 36 -39.09 -32.16 -11.17
C SER A 36 -39.86 -30.95 -11.73
N ARG A 37 -39.42 -29.73 -11.43
CA ARG A 37 -40.04 -28.48 -11.89
C ARG A 37 -39.41 -27.90 -13.16
N ILE A 38 -38.45 -28.60 -13.78
CA ILE A 38 -37.76 -28.15 -14.99
C ILE A 38 -38.30 -28.93 -16.19
N GLY A 39 -38.55 -28.24 -17.30
CA GLY A 39 -39.01 -28.85 -18.55
C GLY A 39 -37.96 -29.79 -19.16
N THR A 40 -38.37 -30.56 -20.17
CA THR A 40 -37.49 -31.46 -20.91
C THR A 40 -36.63 -30.69 -21.92
N GLY A 41 -35.36 -31.08 -22.05
CA GLY A 41 -34.42 -30.49 -22.99
C GLY A 41 -33.14 -29.98 -22.32
N LEU A 42 -32.31 -29.31 -23.12
CA LEU A 42 -31.00 -28.82 -22.71
C LEU A 42 -31.13 -27.55 -21.85
N HIS A 43 -30.70 -27.65 -20.60
CA HIS A 43 -30.74 -26.57 -19.63
C HIS A 43 -29.38 -26.35 -18.96
N THR A 44 -28.97 -25.08 -18.85
CA THR A 44 -27.81 -24.68 -18.04
C THR A 44 -28.26 -24.33 -16.62
N LEU A 45 -27.73 -25.05 -15.65
CA LEU A 45 -27.93 -24.84 -14.23
C LEU A 45 -26.75 -24.05 -13.66
N VAL A 46 -27.05 -23.00 -12.90
CA VAL A 46 -26.09 -22.19 -12.18
C VAL A 46 -26.18 -22.55 -10.71
N LEU A 47 -25.11 -23.10 -10.15
CA LEU A 47 -25.03 -23.49 -8.75
C LEU A 47 -24.26 -22.43 -7.96
N THR A 48 -24.90 -21.90 -6.91
CA THR A 48 -24.32 -20.91 -6.01
C THR A 48 -24.47 -21.37 -4.57
N SER A 49 -23.38 -21.28 -3.81
CA SER A 49 -23.34 -21.54 -2.36
C SER A 49 -22.37 -20.58 -1.70
N ILE A 50 -22.63 -20.23 -0.44
CA ILE A 50 -21.76 -19.33 0.32
C ILE A 50 -20.39 -20.02 0.53
N GLY A 51 -19.31 -19.35 0.12
CA GLY A 51 -17.94 -19.86 0.25
C GLY A 51 -17.51 -20.84 -0.84
N TYR A 52 -18.25 -20.94 -1.95
CA TYR A 52 -17.94 -21.79 -3.10
C TYR A 52 -17.99 -21.01 -4.40
N GLN A 53 -17.13 -21.38 -5.35
CA GLN A 53 -17.16 -20.78 -6.68
C GLN A 53 -18.47 -21.12 -7.39
N THR A 54 -19.03 -20.13 -8.08
CA THR A 54 -20.23 -20.34 -8.91
C THR A 54 -19.89 -21.29 -10.05
N LYS A 55 -20.66 -22.37 -10.17
CA LYS A 55 -20.45 -23.39 -11.21
C LYS A 55 -21.65 -23.45 -12.16
N GLU A 56 -21.37 -23.33 -13.45
CA GLU A 56 -22.37 -23.55 -14.49
C GLU A 56 -22.20 -24.97 -15.05
N VAL A 57 -23.30 -25.71 -15.14
CA VAL A 57 -23.34 -27.06 -15.72
C VAL A 57 -24.54 -27.17 -16.64
N THR A 58 -24.36 -27.83 -17.79
CA THR A 58 -25.44 -28.00 -18.77
C THR A 58 -25.85 -29.47 -18.82
N PHE A 59 -27.14 -29.73 -18.67
CA PHE A 59 -27.72 -31.07 -18.70
C PHE A 59 -28.90 -31.12 -19.66
N ASP A 60 -29.08 -32.28 -20.30
CA ASP A 60 -30.32 -32.63 -21.00
C ASP A 60 -31.25 -33.35 -20.02
N LEU A 61 -32.44 -32.79 -19.79
CA LEU A 61 -33.41 -33.29 -18.82
C LEU A 61 -34.57 -34.04 -19.50
N PRO A 62 -35.08 -35.13 -18.89
CA PRO A 62 -34.76 -35.64 -17.56
C PRO A 62 -33.44 -36.46 -17.54
N LEU A 63 -32.70 -36.36 -16.43
CA LEU A 63 -31.48 -37.13 -16.24
C LEU A 63 -31.81 -38.63 -16.16
N LYS A 64 -31.10 -39.45 -16.93
CA LYS A 64 -31.23 -40.92 -16.89
C LYS A 64 -30.63 -41.55 -15.63
N MET A 65 -29.68 -40.88 -14.99
CA MET A 65 -28.97 -41.37 -13.80
C MET A 65 -28.66 -40.23 -12.82
N ARG A 66 -28.49 -40.59 -11.55
CA ARG A 66 -28.03 -39.67 -10.50
C ARG A 66 -26.64 -39.15 -10.85
N THR A 67 -26.53 -37.85 -11.05
CA THR A 67 -25.26 -37.18 -11.37
C THR A 67 -24.73 -36.43 -10.15
N GLU A 68 -23.43 -36.54 -9.92
CA GLU A 68 -22.71 -35.80 -8.89
C GLU A 68 -22.12 -34.50 -9.48
N ILE A 69 -22.33 -33.39 -8.77
CA ILE A 69 -21.76 -32.09 -9.11
C ILE A 69 -20.85 -31.68 -7.96
N LEU A 70 -19.56 -31.53 -8.27
CA LEU A 70 -18.57 -31.08 -7.30
C LEU A 70 -18.44 -29.56 -7.38
N LEU A 71 -18.59 -28.88 -6.25
CA LEU A 71 -18.30 -27.45 -6.10
C LEU A 71 -16.92 -27.27 -5.48
N GLU A 72 -16.19 -26.29 -5.98
CA GLU A 72 -14.87 -25.92 -5.44
C GLU A 72 -15.05 -24.80 -4.43
N GLN A 73 -14.48 -24.98 -3.24
CA GLN A 73 -14.48 -23.95 -2.22
C GLN A 73 -13.77 -22.71 -2.75
N GLU A 74 -14.40 -21.56 -2.62
CA GLU A 74 -13.79 -20.28 -2.97
C GLU A 74 -12.74 -19.96 -1.91
N ARG A 75 -11.52 -20.43 -2.14
CA ARG A 75 -10.37 -20.02 -1.34
C ARG A 75 -10.09 -18.57 -1.71
N THR A 76 -10.47 -17.64 -0.87
CA THR A 76 -9.82 -16.33 -0.83
C THR A 76 -8.36 -16.62 -0.51
N SER A 77 -7.50 -16.73 -1.53
CA SER A 77 -6.08 -16.89 -1.32
C SER A 77 -5.60 -15.62 -0.64
N LEU A 78 -5.21 -15.72 0.63
CA LEU A 78 -4.39 -14.69 1.24
C LEU A 78 -3.11 -14.64 0.41
N GLU A 79 -2.84 -13.50 -0.23
CA GLU A 79 -1.59 -13.32 -0.98
C GLU A 79 -0.42 -13.50 -0.02
N GLU A 80 0.50 -14.41 -0.34
CA GLU A 80 1.70 -14.61 0.45
C GLU A 80 2.56 -13.33 0.39
N VAL A 81 2.77 -12.71 1.55
CA VAL A 81 3.58 -11.50 1.67
C VAL A 81 5.03 -11.91 1.94
N GLN A 82 5.85 -11.87 0.90
CA GLN A 82 7.29 -12.01 1.05
C GLN A 82 7.89 -10.75 1.67
N VAL A 83 8.66 -10.91 2.75
CA VAL A 83 9.28 -9.79 3.46
C VAL A 83 10.74 -9.63 3.02
N THR A 84 11.12 -8.41 2.65
CA THR A 84 12.51 -8.08 2.26
C THR A 84 13.37 -7.65 3.44
N ALA A 85 12.75 -7.07 4.45
CA ALA A 85 13.41 -6.50 5.62
C ALA A 85 14.29 -7.51 6.39
N THR A 86 14.03 -8.81 6.35
CA THR A 86 14.88 -9.83 7.02
C THR A 86 16.11 -10.25 6.22
N ARG A 87 16.31 -9.70 5.01
CA ARG A 87 17.31 -10.16 4.04
C ARG A 87 17.19 -11.67 3.70
N SER A 88 16.03 -12.27 3.97
CA SER A 88 15.69 -13.63 3.61
C SER A 88 14.33 -13.63 2.91
N SER A 89 14.16 -14.37 1.82
CA SER A 89 12.87 -14.51 1.11
C SER A 89 11.98 -15.52 1.84
N ARG A 90 11.54 -15.20 3.05
CA ARG A 90 10.61 -16.02 3.83
C ARG A 90 9.25 -15.35 3.92
N SER A 91 8.19 -16.17 4.01
CA SER A 91 6.86 -15.71 4.37
C SER A 91 6.88 -15.13 5.79
N ILE A 92 5.97 -14.19 6.06
CA ILE A 92 5.80 -13.59 7.38
C ILE A 92 5.54 -14.64 8.48
N ASP A 93 4.87 -15.75 8.13
CA ASP A 93 4.53 -16.83 9.05
C ASP A 93 5.74 -17.64 9.51
N ASP A 94 6.83 -17.65 8.72
CA ASP A 94 8.05 -18.43 8.97
C ASP A 94 9.18 -17.60 9.60
N ILE A 95 8.90 -16.35 9.99
CA ILE A 95 9.89 -15.43 10.53
C ILE A 95 9.74 -15.35 12.07
N PRO A 96 10.82 -15.63 12.85
CA PRO A 96 10.76 -15.59 14.32
C PRO A 96 10.70 -14.16 14.89
N THR A 97 10.82 -13.14 14.03
CA THR A 97 10.72 -11.72 14.36
C THR A 97 9.33 -11.22 14.01
N ARG A 98 8.69 -10.46 14.92
CA ARG A 98 7.39 -9.83 14.64
C ARG A 98 7.57 -8.73 13.59
N ILE A 99 7.00 -8.96 12.41
CA ILE A 99 6.96 -8.01 11.31
C ILE A 99 5.52 -7.60 11.09
N GLU A 100 5.29 -6.32 10.80
CA GLU A 100 4.01 -5.83 10.31
C GLU A 100 4.18 -5.38 8.87
N THR A 101 3.24 -5.76 8.00
CA THR A 101 3.22 -5.29 6.62
C THR A 101 1.94 -4.53 6.37
N ILE A 102 2.08 -3.31 5.86
CA ILE A 102 0.98 -2.51 5.34
C ILE A 102 0.86 -2.83 3.86
N THR A 103 -0.27 -3.43 3.48
CA THR A 103 -0.48 -4.03 2.16
C THR A 103 -0.83 -2.99 1.09
N ALA A 104 -0.84 -3.40 -0.17
CA ALA A 104 -1.17 -2.51 -1.30
C ALA A 104 -2.59 -1.92 -1.20
N GLY A 105 -3.55 -2.68 -0.67
CA GLY A 105 -4.93 -2.21 -0.48
C GLY A 105 -5.03 -1.08 0.54
N GLU A 106 -4.43 -1.27 1.72
CA GLU A 106 -4.35 -0.24 2.77
C GLU A 106 -3.56 0.97 2.28
N LEU A 107 -2.42 0.75 1.60
CA LEU A 107 -1.65 1.82 0.99
C LEU A 107 -2.47 2.65 0.00
N HIS A 108 -3.32 2.00 -0.80
CA HIS A 108 -4.16 2.72 -1.76
C HIS A 108 -5.17 3.61 -1.05
N GLU A 109 -5.85 3.10 -0.01
CA GLU A 109 -6.76 3.89 0.81
C GLU A 109 -6.05 5.11 1.42
N LYS A 110 -4.89 4.89 2.05
CA LYS A 110 -4.12 5.99 2.68
C LYS A 110 -3.51 6.94 1.67
N ALA A 111 -3.14 6.47 0.48
CA ALA A 111 -2.68 7.31 -0.61
C ALA A 111 -3.78 8.26 -1.09
N VAL A 112 -5.04 7.83 -1.08
CA VAL A 112 -6.18 8.70 -1.42
C VAL A 112 -6.43 9.72 -0.30
N MET A 113 -6.31 9.33 0.97
CA MET A 113 -6.54 10.22 2.11
C MET A 113 -5.43 11.28 2.30
N GLN A 114 -4.17 10.85 2.24
CA GLN A 114 -3.00 11.71 2.43
C GLN A 114 -1.90 11.38 1.42
N PRO A 115 -2.06 11.82 0.16
CA PRO A 115 -1.11 11.51 -0.92
C PRO A 115 0.24 12.21 -0.77
N GLY A 116 0.32 13.23 0.10
CA GLY A 116 1.52 14.00 0.31
C GLY A 116 2.54 13.38 1.25
N ASN A 117 2.21 12.35 2.05
CA ASN A 117 3.21 11.72 2.92
C ASN A 117 2.75 10.37 3.50
N ILE A 118 3.69 9.58 4.01
CA ILE A 118 3.44 8.32 4.72
C ILE A 118 3.16 8.49 6.23
N ARG A 119 2.99 9.71 6.74
CA ARG A 119 2.82 9.95 8.19
C ARG A 119 1.59 9.21 8.71
N MET A 120 0.44 9.42 8.06
CA MET A 120 -0.83 8.79 8.44
C MET A 120 -0.76 7.26 8.38
N LEU A 121 -0.18 6.74 7.30
CA LEU A 121 0.06 5.32 7.10
C LEU A 121 0.80 4.70 8.29
N LEU A 122 1.84 5.36 8.77
CA LEU A 122 2.69 4.84 9.84
C LEU A 122 2.07 5.02 11.23
N THR A 123 1.29 6.08 11.47
CA THR A 123 0.61 6.30 12.76
C THR A 123 -0.52 5.33 13.06
N GLU A 124 -1.11 4.72 12.04
CA GLU A 124 -2.17 3.73 12.23
C GLU A 124 -1.63 2.35 12.59
N SER A 125 -0.32 2.13 12.41
CA SER A 125 0.35 0.90 12.83
C SER A 125 0.55 0.86 14.35
N THR A 126 0.27 -0.29 14.94
CA THR A 126 0.33 -0.47 16.40
C THR A 126 1.72 -0.16 16.98
N GLY A 127 1.80 0.60 18.07
CA GLY A 127 3.09 0.90 18.70
C GLY A 127 4.04 1.80 17.88
N ILE A 128 3.56 2.38 16.78
CA ILE A 128 4.21 3.47 16.07
C ILE A 128 3.48 4.76 16.41
N GLN A 129 4.24 5.82 16.72
CA GLN A 129 3.68 7.14 17.00
C GLN A 129 4.48 8.20 16.27
N THR A 130 3.80 9.21 15.73
CA THR A 130 4.50 10.40 15.21
C THR A 130 4.48 11.49 16.25
N GLN A 131 5.66 11.97 16.61
CA GLN A 131 5.81 13.13 17.47
C GLN A 131 6.24 14.32 16.63
N GLN A 132 5.50 15.42 16.71
CA GLN A 132 5.94 16.70 16.18
C GLN A 132 7.11 17.23 17.03
N THR A 133 8.20 17.57 16.36
CA THR A 133 9.45 18.07 16.97
C THR A 133 9.64 19.57 16.81
N SER A 134 8.94 20.19 15.84
CA SER A 134 8.82 21.64 15.74
C SER A 134 7.39 22.02 15.33
N ALA A 135 6.77 22.90 16.11
CA ALA A 135 5.48 23.50 15.80
C ALA A 135 5.56 24.36 14.53
N VAL A 136 6.68 25.06 14.37
CA VAL A 136 6.88 26.09 13.35
C VAL A 136 7.14 25.48 11.97
N SER A 137 8.09 24.54 11.88
CA SER A 137 8.38 23.85 10.62
C SER A 137 7.50 22.62 10.38
N GLY A 138 6.62 22.27 11.32
CA GLY A 138 5.80 21.06 11.21
C GLY A 138 6.62 19.77 11.20
N ASN A 139 7.89 19.82 11.60
CA ASN A 139 8.80 18.68 11.58
C ASN A 139 8.31 17.58 12.53
N ALA A 140 8.40 16.29 12.13
CA ALA A 140 7.86 15.18 12.91
C ALA A 140 8.78 13.96 12.87
N SER A 141 9.02 13.32 14.02
CA SER A 141 9.78 12.08 14.12
C SER A 141 8.88 10.89 14.40
N ILE A 142 9.24 9.70 13.91
CA ILE A 142 8.54 8.45 14.25
C ILE A 142 9.20 7.79 15.46
N ARG A 143 8.39 7.49 16.47
CA ARG A 143 8.75 6.63 17.59
C ARG A 143 8.19 5.23 17.39
N ILE A 144 9.00 4.22 17.62
CA ILE A 144 8.58 2.81 17.66
C ILE A 144 8.75 2.34 19.10
N GLN A 145 7.67 1.85 19.71
CA GLN A 145 7.64 1.38 21.10
C GLN A 145 8.20 2.40 22.11
N GLY A 146 7.94 3.69 21.87
CA GLY A 146 8.36 4.80 22.74
C GLY A 146 9.78 5.32 22.53
N LEU A 147 10.63 4.59 21.79
CA LEU A 147 12.00 5.02 21.49
C LEU A 147 12.03 6.20 20.52
N ASP A 148 13.01 7.10 20.71
CA ASP A 148 13.22 8.29 19.87
C ASP A 148 13.48 7.88 18.41
N GLY A 149 12.97 8.68 17.45
CA GLY A 149 13.09 8.38 16.03
C GLY A 149 14.51 8.34 15.48
N ARG A 150 15.50 8.88 16.21
CA ARG A 150 16.92 8.69 15.88
C ARG A 150 17.35 7.21 15.91
N TYR A 151 16.58 6.35 16.59
CA TYR A 151 16.84 4.92 16.73
C TYR A 151 16.05 4.06 15.74
N THR A 152 15.30 4.68 14.84
CA THR A 152 14.51 4.00 13.80
C THR A 152 15.20 4.18 12.46
N LEU A 153 15.54 3.07 11.80
CA LEU A 153 16.13 3.11 10.47
C LEU A 153 15.04 3.13 9.40
N MET A 154 15.11 4.09 8.49
CA MET A 154 14.23 4.13 7.32
C MET A 154 14.97 3.61 6.09
N LEU A 155 14.38 2.62 5.45
CA LEU A 155 14.88 1.99 4.23
C LEU A 155 13.91 2.23 3.09
N LYS A 156 14.44 2.30 1.87
CA LYS A 156 13.66 2.14 0.64
C LYS A 156 14.31 1.01 -0.16
N ASP A 157 13.51 0.00 -0.49
CA ASP A 157 13.96 -1.24 -1.13
C ASP A 157 15.16 -1.91 -0.42
N GLY A 158 15.21 -1.86 0.91
CA GLY A 158 16.28 -2.44 1.72
C GLY A 158 17.54 -1.58 1.89
N PHE A 159 17.63 -0.42 1.23
CA PHE A 159 18.76 0.51 1.36
C PHE A 159 18.39 1.71 2.25
N PRO A 160 19.30 2.20 3.11
CA PRO A 160 19.07 3.41 3.90
C PRO A 160 18.63 4.57 3.02
N LEU A 161 17.44 5.11 3.30
CA LEU A 161 16.86 6.18 2.48
C LEU A 161 17.56 7.52 2.74
N TYR A 162 17.92 7.78 4.00
CA TYR A 162 18.65 8.97 4.44
C TYR A 162 19.64 8.61 5.56
N GLY A 163 20.77 9.32 5.63
CA GLY A 163 21.77 9.16 6.69
C GLY A 163 21.54 10.11 7.88
N GLY A 164 21.85 9.65 9.09
CA GLY A 164 22.02 10.50 10.29
C GLY A 164 20.76 11.17 10.84
N PHE A 165 20.94 12.34 11.48
CA PHE A 165 19.91 13.16 12.15
C PHE A 165 18.78 13.68 11.22
N SER A 166 18.84 13.39 9.92
CA SER A 166 17.92 13.89 8.89
C SER A 166 16.53 13.24 8.89
N GLY A 167 16.28 12.27 9.79
CA GLY A 167 15.06 11.44 9.81
C GLY A 167 13.74 12.15 10.12
N GLY A 168 13.76 13.33 10.75
CA GLY A 168 12.53 14.07 11.10
C GLY A 168 11.70 14.47 9.88
N LEU A 169 12.24 15.30 8.98
CA LEU A 169 11.46 15.76 7.82
C LEU A 169 11.19 14.65 6.79
N SER A 170 11.93 13.54 6.87
CA SER A 170 11.89 12.42 5.93
C SER A 170 10.53 11.76 5.79
N ILE A 171 9.79 11.58 6.89
CA ILE A 171 8.48 10.93 6.83
C ILE A 171 7.43 11.82 6.14
N LEU A 172 7.62 13.13 6.21
CA LEU A 172 6.74 14.12 5.59
C LEU A 172 7.00 14.25 4.09
N GLN A 173 8.13 13.71 3.60
CA GLN A 173 8.65 13.89 2.25
C GLN A 173 8.48 12.69 1.34
N ILE A 174 7.76 11.65 1.77
CA ILE A 174 7.61 10.42 1.02
C ILE A 174 6.13 10.19 0.71
N PRO A 175 5.69 10.45 -0.53
CA PRO A 175 4.37 10.03 -0.99
C PRO A 175 4.24 8.51 -1.06
N PRO A 176 3.06 7.93 -0.81
CA PRO A 176 2.86 6.47 -0.84
C PRO A 176 2.60 5.87 -2.23
N LEU A 177 2.37 6.67 -3.28
CA LEU A 177 1.84 6.17 -4.56
C LEU A 177 2.77 5.18 -5.29
N ASP A 178 4.08 5.31 -5.14
CA ASP A 178 5.08 4.41 -5.72
C ASP A 178 5.35 3.15 -4.88
N LEU A 179 4.74 3.04 -3.71
CA LEU A 179 4.95 1.94 -2.78
C LEU A 179 4.03 0.75 -3.13
N LYS A 180 4.61 -0.44 -3.12
CA LYS A 180 3.90 -1.72 -3.18
C LYS A 180 3.44 -2.14 -1.78
N ARG A 181 4.29 -1.93 -0.78
CA ARG A 181 4.03 -2.22 0.64
C ARG A 181 4.98 -1.45 1.54
N VAL A 182 4.65 -1.37 2.82
CA VAL A 182 5.55 -0.90 3.87
C VAL A 182 5.75 -2.02 4.88
N GLU A 183 6.99 -2.41 5.11
CA GLU A 183 7.36 -3.43 6.08
C GLU A 183 7.92 -2.75 7.33
N VAL A 184 7.40 -3.06 8.50
CA VAL A 184 7.86 -2.53 9.78
C VAL A 184 8.36 -3.67 10.65
N ILE A 185 9.63 -3.59 11.07
CA ILE A 185 10.14 -4.42 12.15
C ILE A 185 10.22 -3.57 13.41
N LYS A 186 9.55 -4.04 14.47
CA LYS A 186 9.51 -3.36 15.76
C LYS A 186 10.48 -4.05 16.72
N GLY A 187 11.35 -3.28 17.36
CA GLY A 187 12.43 -3.80 18.19
C GLY A 187 13.72 -3.99 17.42
N SER A 188 14.77 -4.37 18.15
CA SER A 188 16.15 -4.33 17.64
C SER A 188 16.34 -5.19 16.39
N SER A 189 16.74 -4.52 15.30
CA SER A 189 17.17 -5.14 14.04
C SER A 189 18.63 -4.79 13.73
N SER A 190 19.40 -4.41 14.77
CA SER A 190 20.77 -3.92 14.64
C SER A 190 21.76 -4.99 14.16
N THR A 191 21.42 -6.27 14.31
CA THR A 191 22.23 -7.40 13.82
C THR A 191 22.38 -7.40 12.30
N LEU A 192 21.32 -7.00 11.57
CA LEU A 192 21.31 -6.96 10.10
C LEU A 192 21.59 -5.56 9.54
N TYR A 193 21.25 -4.51 10.28
CA TYR A 193 21.24 -3.13 9.78
C TYR A 193 22.13 -2.14 10.56
N GLY A 194 22.82 -2.60 11.60
CA GLY A 194 23.70 -1.76 12.42
C GLY A 194 22.97 -0.85 13.42
N GLY A 195 23.71 0.04 14.07
CA GLY A 195 23.25 0.82 15.23
C GLY A 195 22.10 1.81 14.97
N GLY A 196 21.67 2.00 13.72
CA GLY A 196 20.51 2.83 13.37
C GLY A 196 19.16 2.15 13.58
N ALA A 197 19.13 0.83 13.81
CA ALA A 197 17.91 0.03 13.92
C ALA A 197 17.69 -0.54 15.33
N ILE A 198 17.85 0.29 16.36
CA ILE A 198 17.69 -0.10 17.78
C ILE A 198 16.20 -0.19 18.13
N ALA A 199 15.41 0.81 17.74
CA ALA A 199 13.95 0.81 17.91
C ALA A 199 13.26 -0.08 16.88
N GLY A 200 13.93 -0.32 15.75
CA GLY A 200 13.43 -1.08 14.63
C GLY A 200 13.75 -0.41 13.32
N LEU A 201 13.04 -0.82 12.28
CA LEU A 201 13.18 -0.25 10.95
C LEU A 201 11.85 -0.22 10.20
N ILE A 202 11.77 0.68 9.25
CA ILE A 202 10.65 0.84 8.33
C ILE A 202 11.23 0.71 6.92
N ASN A 203 10.84 -0.32 6.20
CA ASN A 203 11.26 -0.57 4.83
C ASN A 203 10.13 -0.27 3.84
N LEU A 204 10.37 0.71 2.99
CA LEU A 204 9.45 1.16 1.95
C LEU A 204 9.76 0.38 0.67
N VAL A 205 8.88 -0.55 0.31
CA VAL A 205 9.08 -1.39 -0.87
C VAL A 205 8.35 -0.77 -2.04
N THR A 206 9.08 -0.44 -3.10
CA THR A 206 8.52 0.18 -4.31
C THR A 206 7.82 -0.83 -5.21
N LYS A 207 6.90 -0.33 -6.04
CA LYS A 207 6.31 -1.09 -7.13
C LYS A 207 7.37 -1.44 -8.18
N GLU A 208 7.25 -2.64 -8.73
CA GLU A 208 8.08 -3.14 -9.82
C GLU A 208 7.30 -3.10 -11.16
N PRO A 209 7.99 -2.99 -12.30
CA PRO A 209 7.33 -2.91 -13.60
C PRO A 209 6.72 -4.27 -13.99
N ALA A 210 5.50 -4.24 -14.49
CA ALA A 210 4.81 -5.40 -15.07
C ALA A 210 4.79 -5.35 -16.60
N ASN A 211 4.53 -6.49 -17.25
CA ASN A 211 4.41 -6.55 -18.72
C ASN A 211 3.29 -5.64 -19.25
N LYS A 212 2.21 -5.50 -18.48
CA LYS A 212 1.15 -4.54 -18.75
C LYS A 212 1.58 -3.16 -18.25
N ARG A 213 1.48 -2.16 -19.13
CA ARG A 213 1.67 -0.76 -18.76
C ARG A 213 0.67 -0.35 -17.68
N GLU A 214 1.18 0.18 -16.58
CA GLU A 214 0.39 0.82 -15.53
C GLU A 214 0.79 2.31 -15.45
N LEU A 215 -0.22 3.16 -15.42
CA LEU A 215 -0.09 4.60 -15.32
C LEU A 215 -1.15 5.09 -14.34
N THR A 216 -0.70 5.72 -13.26
CA THR A 216 -1.58 6.21 -12.20
C THR A 216 -1.32 7.68 -11.96
N PHE A 217 -2.40 8.45 -11.91
CA PHE A 217 -2.37 9.85 -11.52
C PHE A 217 -3.28 10.05 -10.33
N LEU A 218 -2.80 10.82 -9.35
CA LEU A 218 -3.57 11.18 -8.17
C LEU A 218 -3.41 12.68 -7.92
N SER A 219 -4.53 13.38 -7.91
CA SER A 219 -4.62 14.80 -7.57
C SER A 219 -5.46 14.99 -6.31
N ASN A 220 -5.00 15.79 -5.38
CA ASN A 220 -5.72 16.13 -4.16
C ASN A 220 -5.64 17.62 -3.84
N LEU A 221 -6.76 18.16 -3.36
CA LEU A 221 -6.92 19.55 -2.93
C LEU A 221 -7.72 19.55 -1.62
N ASN A 222 -7.24 20.27 -0.59
CA ASN A 222 -7.95 20.33 0.70
C ASN A 222 -8.22 21.77 1.17
N GLN A 223 -8.99 21.93 2.25
CA GLN A 223 -9.38 23.25 2.74
C GLN A 223 -8.20 24.09 3.26
N THR A 224 -7.09 23.46 3.66
CA THR A 224 -5.88 24.16 4.11
C THR A 224 -5.07 24.76 2.95
N GLY A 225 -5.49 24.53 1.70
CA GLY A 225 -4.76 24.97 0.51
C GLY A 225 -3.60 24.04 0.15
N ALA A 226 -3.64 22.78 0.58
CA ALA A 226 -2.76 21.75 0.06
C ALA A 226 -3.16 21.39 -1.37
N LEU A 227 -2.17 21.25 -2.25
CA LEU A 227 -2.30 20.68 -3.59
C LEU A 227 -1.25 19.60 -3.77
N ASP A 228 -1.69 18.36 -3.95
CA ASP A 228 -0.85 17.21 -4.23
C ASP A 228 -1.11 16.69 -5.63
N LEU A 229 -0.05 16.57 -6.44
CA LEU A 229 -0.10 16.01 -7.78
C LEU A 229 0.92 14.89 -7.86
N ASN A 230 0.47 13.65 -7.98
CA ASN A 230 1.32 12.46 -8.05
C ASN A 230 1.10 11.72 -9.36
N GLY A 231 2.18 11.27 -9.97
CA GLY A 231 2.19 10.43 -11.15
C GLY A 231 3.11 9.25 -10.96
N TRP A 232 2.64 8.07 -11.31
CA TRP A 232 3.43 6.85 -11.32
C TRP A 232 3.25 6.12 -12.65
N TYR A 233 4.36 5.69 -13.24
CA TYR A 233 4.40 4.91 -14.47
C TYR A 233 5.27 3.68 -14.25
N GLY A 234 4.83 2.53 -14.75
CA GLY A 234 5.61 1.29 -14.73
C GLY A 234 5.32 0.42 -15.96
N GLN A 235 6.38 -0.06 -16.60
CA GLN A 235 6.26 -1.00 -17.71
C GLN A 235 7.53 -1.85 -17.88
N LYS A 236 7.33 -3.15 -18.11
CA LYS A 236 8.37 -4.11 -18.49
C LYS A 236 8.26 -4.42 -19.98
N PHE A 237 9.37 -4.23 -20.68
CA PHE A 237 9.63 -4.51 -22.08
C PHE A 237 10.62 -5.66 -22.19
N ASP A 238 10.13 -6.90 -22.13
CA ASP A 238 10.95 -8.11 -22.19
C ASP A 238 12.13 -8.07 -21.20
N LYS A 239 13.34 -7.75 -21.68
CA LYS A 239 14.57 -7.64 -20.87
C LYS A 239 14.78 -6.30 -20.15
N ILE A 240 13.96 -5.28 -20.39
CA ILE A 240 14.11 -3.95 -19.79
C ILE A 240 12.84 -3.59 -19.04
N GLY A 241 12.95 -3.07 -17.82
CA GLY A 241 11.84 -2.50 -17.08
C GLY A 241 12.12 -1.05 -16.70
N VAL A 242 11.09 -0.22 -16.71
CA VAL A 242 11.18 1.17 -16.27
C VAL A 242 10.04 1.47 -15.33
N THR A 243 10.35 2.12 -14.22
CA THR A 243 9.37 2.84 -13.41
C THR A 243 9.78 4.29 -13.25
N LEU A 244 8.79 5.18 -13.21
CA LEU A 244 8.97 6.60 -12.97
C LEU A 244 7.89 7.06 -12.01
N PHE A 245 8.34 7.52 -10.84
CA PHE A 245 7.49 8.26 -9.93
C PHE A 245 7.85 9.75 -9.97
N ALA A 246 6.84 10.61 -10.06
CA ALA A 246 7.02 12.05 -10.02
C ALA A 246 5.88 12.70 -9.24
N THR A 247 6.19 13.66 -8.39
CA THR A 247 5.19 14.40 -7.61
C THR A 247 5.53 15.87 -7.43
N ARG A 248 4.47 16.66 -7.29
CA ARG A 248 4.50 18.04 -6.81
C ARG A 248 3.50 18.17 -5.67
N ASN A 249 4.00 18.37 -4.47
CA ASN A 249 3.19 18.67 -3.29
C ASN A 249 3.37 20.14 -2.91
N SER A 250 2.30 20.84 -2.60
CA SER A 250 2.37 22.23 -2.14
C SER A 250 1.34 22.48 -1.06
N GLN A 251 1.66 23.39 -0.16
CA GLN A 251 0.85 23.75 0.98
C GLN A 251 0.95 25.26 1.18
N ARG A 252 -0.20 25.92 1.34
CA ARG A 252 -0.23 27.31 1.81
C ARG A 252 -0.04 27.32 3.33
N ALA A 253 0.55 28.41 3.85
CA ALA A 253 0.55 28.59 5.29
C ALA A 253 -0.91 28.71 5.77
N TYR A 254 -1.25 27.97 6.81
CA TYR A 254 -2.59 27.94 7.37
C TYR A 254 -2.48 28.17 8.88
N ASP A 255 -3.27 29.13 9.35
CA ASP A 255 -3.40 29.55 10.74
C ASP A 255 -4.88 29.37 11.10
N ASN A 256 -5.17 28.34 11.88
CA ASN A 256 -6.53 27.95 12.22
C ASN A 256 -7.06 28.71 13.45
N ASN A 257 -6.18 28.94 14.43
CA ASN A 257 -6.54 29.60 15.69
C ASN A 257 -6.48 31.14 15.62
N LYS A 258 -5.91 31.68 14.53
CA LYS A 258 -5.74 33.12 14.24
C LYS A 258 -4.83 33.84 15.24
N ASP A 259 -3.83 33.15 15.77
CA ASP A 259 -2.85 33.73 16.70
C ASP A 259 -1.69 34.46 16.00
N GLY A 260 -1.66 34.45 14.66
CA GLY A 260 -0.62 35.10 13.86
C GLY A 260 0.56 34.19 13.52
N PHE A 261 0.56 32.93 13.98
CA PHE A 261 1.55 31.92 13.62
C PHE A 261 0.95 30.84 12.72
N SER A 262 1.77 30.28 11.83
CA SER A 262 1.33 29.18 10.98
C SER A 262 1.23 27.86 11.77
N ASP A 263 0.03 27.33 11.94
CA ASP A 263 -0.21 25.96 12.40
C ASP A 263 0.30 24.93 11.39
N ILE A 264 0.13 25.24 10.09
CA ILE A 264 0.67 24.46 8.99
C ILE A 264 1.62 25.35 8.18
N PRO A 265 2.90 24.97 8.04
CA PRO A 265 3.86 25.77 7.31
C PRO A 265 3.59 25.74 5.80
N ARG A 266 3.96 26.81 5.12
CA ARG A 266 3.98 26.86 3.65
C ARG A 266 5.11 25.96 3.15
N PHE A 267 4.84 25.09 2.19
CA PHE A 267 5.91 24.38 1.49
C PHE A 267 5.60 24.14 0.01
N THR A 268 6.65 23.86 -0.74
CA THR A 268 6.54 23.25 -2.07
C THR A 268 7.63 22.20 -2.16
N ARG A 269 7.25 21.00 -2.58
CA ARG A 269 8.13 19.86 -2.75
C ARG A 269 7.95 19.24 -4.12
N TYR A 270 9.07 18.84 -4.70
CA TYR A 270 9.16 18.01 -5.89
C TYR A 270 9.91 16.73 -5.56
N THR A 271 9.39 15.59 -5.97
CA THR A 271 10.09 14.31 -5.85
C THR A 271 10.05 13.59 -7.18
N ILE A 272 11.20 13.10 -7.64
CA ILE A 272 11.35 12.35 -8.88
C ILE A 272 12.17 11.10 -8.56
N SER A 273 11.63 9.93 -8.87
CA SER A 273 12.26 8.64 -8.60
C SER A 273 12.17 7.70 -9.82
N PRO A 274 13.07 7.82 -10.81
CA PRO A 274 13.19 6.84 -11.88
C PRO A 274 13.93 5.59 -11.40
N LYS A 275 13.49 4.43 -11.88
CA LYS A 275 14.17 3.15 -11.66
C LYS A 275 14.18 2.33 -12.94
N PHE A 276 15.34 1.79 -13.25
CA PHE A 276 15.61 0.96 -14.42
C PHE A 276 15.86 -0.46 -13.96
N PHE A 277 15.35 -1.42 -14.71
CA PHE A 277 15.50 -2.84 -14.48
C PHE A 277 16.04 -3.48 -15.75
N PHE A 278 16.99 -4.39 -15.59
CA PHE A 278 17.56 -5.20 -16.66
C PHE A 278 17.48 -6.67 -16.26
N TYR A 279 16.97 -7.49 -17.17
CA TYR A 279 16.78 -8.93 -16.98
C TYR A 279 17.64 -9.66 -18.03
N PRO A 280 18.93 -9.92 -17.74
CA PRO A 280 19.82 -10.63 -18.67
C PRO A 280 19.26 -12.02 -19.05
N ASP A 281 18.74 -12.71 -18.04
CA ASP A 281 18.19 -14.07 -18.04
C ASP A 281 16.98 -14.18 -17.06
N HIS A 282 16.41 -15.37 -16.90
CA HIS A 282 15.22 -15.60 -16.08
C HIS A 282 15.47 -15.61 -14.56
N SER A 283 16.72 -15.75 -14.11
CA SER A 283 17.14 -15.80 -12.70
C SER A 283 17.81 -14.52 -12.21
N THR A 284 18.29 -13.68 -13.12
CA THR A 284 19.06 -12.48 -12.81
C THR A 284 18.22 -11.23 -13.05
N THR A 285 18.13 -10.37 -12.04
CA THR A 285 17.56 -9.02 -12.18
C THR A 285 18.57 -8.02 -11.67
N LEU A 286 18.93 -7.06 -12.50
CA LEU A 286 19.72 -5.90 -12.13
C LEU A 286 18.82 -4.67 -12.14
N SER A 287 19.01 -3.77 -11.19
CA SER A 287 18.20 -2.58 -11.05
C SER A 287 19.03 -1.40 -10.55
N PHE A 288 18.74 -0.25 -11.13
CA PHE A 288 19.33 1.02 -10.75
C PHE A 288 18.21 2.04 -10.54
N GLY A 289 18.14 2.58 -9.32
CA GLY A 289 17.18 3.59 -8.93
C GLY A 289 17.86 4.88 -8.52
N LEU A 290 17.26 6.00 -8.89
CA LEU A 290 17.58 7.32 -8.35
C LEU A 290 16.33 7.83 -7.64
N ASN A 291 16.49 8.43 -6.46
CA ASN A 291 15.44 9.14 -5.76
C ASN A 291 15.95 10.54 -5.44
N THR A 292 15.22 11.54 -5.93
CA THR A 292 15.53 12.95 -5.73
C THR A 292 14.34 13.67 -5.13
N SER A 293 14.57 14.52 -4.14
CA SER A 293 13.54 15.32 -3.50
C SER A 293 14.06 16.71 -3.16
N PHE A 294 13.29 17.74 -3.52
CA PHE A 294 13.60 19.15 -3.31
C PHE A 294 12.43 19.78 -2.58
N GLU A 295 12.66 20.37 -1.41
CA GLU A 295 11.61 21.04 -0.63
C GLU A 295 12.11 22.39 -0.11
N ASN A 296 11.25 23.40 -0.23
CA ASN A 296 11.39 24.69 0.46
C ASN A 296 10.17 24.89 1.35
N ARG A 297 10.41 24.95 2.64
CA ARG A 297 9.40 25.06 3.69
C ARG A 297 9.64 26.29 4.54
N LEU A 298 8.58 27.05 4.81
CA LEU A 298 8.59 28.25 5.63
C LEU A 298 7.38 28.24 6.58
N GLY A 299 7.65 28.31 7.87
CA GLY A 299 6.62 28.50 8.90
C GLY A 299 7.04 29.56 9.91
N GLY A 300 6.14 29.89 10.82
CA GLY A 300 6.32 30.95 11.82
C GLY A 300 5.29 32.04 11.64
N ASP A 301 5.71 33.28 11.84
CA ASP A 301 4.81 34.43 11.82
C ASP A 301 4.19 34.63 10.42
N MET A 302 2.87 34.80 10.39
CA MET A 302 2.10 34.95 9.17
C MET A 302 2.42 36.24 8.40
N GLN A 303 2.86 37.31 9.06
CA GLN A 303 3.31 38.55 8.39
C GLN A 303 4.63 38.32 7.67
N VAL A 304 5.58 37.65 8.33
CA VAL A 304 6.85 37.27 7.73
C VAL A 304 6.61 36.36 6.50
N ILE A 305 5.69 35.40 6.61
CA ILE A 305 5.32 34.51 5.50
C ILE A 305 4.71 35.30 4.32
N ARG A 306 3.96 36.38 4.59
CA ARG A 306 3.40 37.30 3.58
C ARG A 306 4.42 38.30 3.03
N LYS A 307 5.66 38.27 3.50
CA LYS A 307 6.77 39.18 3.14
C LYS A 307 6.56 40.63 3.58
N ASP A 308 5.95 40.82 4.75
CA ASP A 308 5.72 42.12 5.35
C ASP A 308 6.18 42.12 6.83
N PRO A 309 7.48 41.89 7.12
CA PRO A 309 7.98 41.83 8.50
C PRO A 309 8.11 43.22 9.11
N ASP A 310 7.97 43.31 10.43
CA ASP A 310 8.24 44.53 11.20
C ASP A 310 9.09 44.23 12.45
N ALA A 311 9.24 45.22 13.33
CA ALA A 311 10.06 45.09 14.54
C ALA A 311 9.52 44.06 15.56
N VAL A 312 8.22 43.77 15.54
CA VAL A 312 7.56 42.82 16.46
C VAL A 312 7.22 41.48 15.77
N HIS A 313 7.11 41.47 14.44
CA HIS A 313 6.82 40.32 13.59
C HIS A 313 8.03 39.95 12.73
N SER A 314 8.97 39.21 13.33
CA SER A 314 10.24 38.84 12.67
C SER A 314 10.58 37.35 12.72
N TYR A 315 9.83 36.55 13.47
CA TYR A 315 10.16 35.14 13.71
C TYR A 315 9.70 34.21 12.58
N PHE A 316 10.62 33.36 12.09
CA PHE A 316 10.31 32.30 11.13
C PHE A 316 11.31 31.15 11.21
N GLU A 317 10.89 29.95 10.78
CA GLU A 317 11.77 28.84 10.44
C GLU A 317 11.67 28.54 8.95
N ARG A 318 12.82 28.54 8.27
CA ARG A 318 12.93 28.12 6.87
C ARG A 318 13.80 26.88 6.75
N ASN A 319 13.24 25.83 6.17
CA ASN A 319 13.95 24.59 5.87
C ASN A 319 14.03 24.41 4.35
N ILE A 320 15.24 24.34 3.83
CA ILE A 320 15.52 24.01 2.42
C ILE A 320 16.22 22.66 2.44
N SER A 321 15.64 21.68 1.75
CA SER A 321 16.21 20.33 1.71
C SER A 321 16.28 19.80 0.29
N ASP A 322 17.49 19.41 -0.10
CA ASP A 322 17.77 18.69 -1.33
C ASP A 322 18.30 17.31 -0.95
N ARG A 323 17.67 16.27 -1.46
CA ARG A 323 17.95 14.89 -1.07
C ARG A 323 18.10 14.02 -2.31
N TYR A 324 19.17 13.23 -2.30
CA TYR A 324 19.52 12.33 -3.38
C TYR A 324 19.88 10.98 -2.76
N SER A 325 19.30 9.92 -3.30
CA SER A 325 19.72 8.56 -2.97
C SER A 325 19.72 7.70 -4.23
N THR A 326 20.68 6.80 -4.29
CA THR A 326 20.84 5.84 -5.38
C THR A 326 20.74 4.44 -4.82
N GLN A 327 20.10 3.57 -5.58
CA GLN A 327 19.93 2.17 -5.23
C GLN A 327 20.46 1.33 -6.38
N PHE A 328 21.34 0.39 -6.07
CA PHE A 328 21.81 -0.60 -7.02
C PHE A 328 21.61 -1.97 -6.40
N LYS A 329 20.80 -2.79 -7.07
CA LYS A 329 20.44 -4.14 -6.64
C LYS A 329 20.43 -5.05 -7.84
#